data_AF-A0A399ZWJ5-F1
#
_entry.id   AF-A0A399ZWJ5-F1
#
_cell.length_a   1.000
_cell.length_b   1.000
_cell.length_c   1.000
_cell.angle_alpha   90.00
_cell.angle_beta   90.00
_cell.angle_gamma   90.00
#
_symmetry.space_group_name_H-M   'P 1'
#
loop_
_entity.id
_entity.type
_entity.pdbx_description
1 polymer ?
#
loop_
_entity_poly.entity_id
_entity_poly.type
_entity_poly.pdbx_seq_one_letter_code
_entity_poly.pdbx_strand_id
1 'polypeptide(L)'
;MFAKIAAGIFGIILLTGCVSALETPSALPPPSLPIATGVPVTPRPNYTRTAQALLPTATVEIKPTPTDASVMFAPAAEALKNYQPPESDPQTLYDALARGASDFLSVTANGDVSLEGQPALEQLRQALTQIPGLPTEPKIQIAALHTGDDQGGSRDLVFIALQNSLGLPIIALERLGASYTPLPPLALEDATTAENRNFYAGTLEARDVTGDDQKELIYTLVVPGASGITKELTIARWLSDKNTLHPIFRAALIDWAGESDYHFETTADAASLKLTFPWFGAFDHKLLAHPTATETWEYDDAQDEFVRVQLDIENAKTPREQLNAAEYLFRNGDLGGAVNAYERAWADDTLQAEDFGESKADPKAFAKFRQALLLGLLGRDADAKKLLNEARASGDALAQLVQVYAKNSSGKDGALRGWIAMANAGDLYELIFESKAGNLDFPFDAGEVYAVGAVVSSYLNLYGDAAKNPEAVWSALQAFGYKTPSHVSADLNGDGVNEFLFVTEEGGASPNKAQELWLVYYKDKSWRVRALDLADTLTLHGETFALPNGAARAAKYKLPDAYTPNQVALTWDGRRVIWLDAETLQPSVNANSVSVGGGTLEDDF
;
A
#
# COMPACT_ATOMS: atom_id res chain seq x y z
N MET A 1 -2.99 -77.48 32.70
CA MET A 1 -2.30 -78.78 32.90
C MET A 1 -1.17 -78.84 31.88
N PHE A 2 0.08 -78.71 32.34
CA PHE A 2 1.39 -78.98 31.69
C PHE A 2 1.64 -78.42 30.26
N ALA A 3 2.47 -77.39 30.02
CA ALA A 3 3.91 -77.19 30.29
C ALA A 3 4.87 -78.06 29.43
N LYS A 4 5.79 -77.34 28.74
CA LYS A 4 7.17 -77.70 28.30
C LYS A 4 7.36 -78.37 26.92
N ILE A 5 8.44 -78.17 26.14
CA ILE A 5 9.55 -77.19 25.95
C ILE A 5 10.43 -77.78 24.81
N ALA A 6 11.00 -76.93 23.94
CA ALA A 6 12.23 -77.09 23.10
C ALA A 6 12.26 -78.19 22.00
N ALA A 7 13.04 -78.11 20.90
CA ALA A 7 14.27 -77.39 20.60
C ALA A 7 14.54 -77.36 19.07
N GLY A 8 15.42 -76.46 18.62
CA GLY A 8 16.16 -76.53 17.34
C GLY A 8 16.15 -75.20 16.55
N ILE A 9 16.92 -74.16 16.86
CA ILE A 9 18.38 -73.94 16.75
C ILE A 9 18.93 -73.99 15.30
N PHE A 10 19.25 -72.77 14.83
CA PHE A 10 20.35 -72.32 13.96
C PHE A 10 20.38 -72.61 12.45
N GLY A 11 20.37 -71.51 11.69
CA GLY A 11 20.74 -71.45 10.27
C GLY A 11 20.76 -70.00 9.75
N ILE A 12 21.83 -69.27 10.06
CA ILE A 12 22.15 -67.89 9.65
C ILE A 12 22.52 -67.82 8.15
N ILE A 13 21.88 -66.95 7.37
CA ILE A 13 22.44 -66.18 6.22
C ILE A 13 21.61 -64.88 6.11
N LEU A 14 21.98 -63.75 6.75
CA LEU A 14 22.82 -62.65 6.23
C LEU A 14 22.50 -62.20 4.80
N LEU A 15 21.72 -61.13 4.66
CA LEU A 15 21.98 -60.08 3.67
C LEU A 15 21.58 -58.71 4.25
N THR A 16 22.61 -57.88 4.33
CA THR A 16 22.69 -56.50 4.77
C THR A 16 21.92 -55.55 3.86
N GLY A 17 21.17 -54.63 4.46
CA GLY A 17 20.68 -53.40 3.82
C GLY A 17 20.47 -52.35 4.92
N CYS A 18 21.22 -51.26 4.85
CA CYS A 18 21.32 -50.20 5.86
C CYS A 18 19.95 -49.67 6.29
N VAL A 19 19.64 -49.79 7.58
CA VAL A 19 18.62 -48.98 8.23
C VAL A 19 19.27 -47.63 8.50
N SER A 20 19.08 -46.67 7.60
CA SER A 20 19.28 -45.27 7.95
C SER A 20 18.19 -44.91 8.95
N ALA A 21 18.59 -44.58 10.17
CA ALA A 21 17.73 -43.91 11.13
C ALA A 21 17.23 -42.62 10.46
N LEU A 22 15.94 -42.59 10.12
CA LEU A 22 15.24 -41.36 9.81
C LEU A 22 15.23 -40.55 11.10
N GLU A 23 16.09 -39.54 11.16
CA GLU A 23 15.93 -38.44 12.10
C GLU A 23 14.52 -37.92 11.96
N THR A 24 13.77 -37.94 13.05
CA THR A 24 12.53 -37.19 13.21
C THR A 24 12.84 -35.76 12.76
N PRO A 25 12.08 -35.17 11.81
CA PRO A 25 12.30 -33.78 11.45
C PRO A 25 12.14 -32.97 12.72
N SER A 26 13.24 -32.37 13.18
CA SER A 26 13.17 -31.34 14.20
C SER A 26 12.22 -30.29 13.65
N ALA A 27 11.20 -29.93 14.44
CA ALA A 27 10.27 -28.87 14.08
C ALA A 27 11.10 -27.67 13.59
N LEU A 28 11.05 -27.42 12.29
CA LEU A 28 11.68 -26.24 11.72
C LEU A 28 11.02 -25.05 12.45
N PRO A 29 11.80 -24.02 12.84
CA PRO A 29 11.20 -22.79 13.34
C PRO A 29 10.15 -22.32 12.31
N PRO A 30 9.07 -21.66 12.77
CA PRO A 30 8.10 -21.09 11.85
C PRO A 30 8.86 -20.30 10.78
N PRO A 31 8.63 -20.54 9.48
CA PRO A 31 9.22 -19.69 8.47
C PRO A 31 8.72 -18.29 8.75
N SER A 32 9.64 -17.39 9.04
CA SER A 32 9.37 -15.97 8.86
C SER A 32 8.88 -15.80 7.44
N LEU A 33 7.80 -15.05 7.23
CA LEU A 33 7.56 -14.48 5.90
C LEU A 33 8.89 -13.90 5.41
N PRO A 34 9.30 -14.16 4.15
CA PRO A 34 10.51 -13.53 3.63
C PRO A 34 10.36 -12.03 3.88
N ILE A 35 11.37 -11.43 4.52
CA ILE A 35 11.48 -9.97 4.59
C ILE A 35 11.31 -9.51 3.14
N ALA A 36 10.29 -8.69 2.88
CA ALA A 36 10.12 -8.08 1.57
C ALA A 36 11.27 -7.08 1.42
N THR A 37 12.44 -7.60 1.05
CA THR A 37 13.57 -6.78 0.65
C THR A 37 13.25 -6.34 -0.77
N GLY A 38 12.38 -5.34 -0.91
CA GLY A 38 12.58 -4.35 -1.96
C GLY A 38 14.06 -4.02 -2.00
N VAL A 39 14.66 -3.90 -3.20
CA VAL A 39 16.06 -3.48 -3.32
C VAL A 39 16.23 -2.36 -2.31
N PRO A 40 17.09 -2.50 -1.28
CA PRO A 40 17.33 -1.38 -0.42
C PRO A 40 18.00 -0.38 -1.34
N VAL A 41 17.22 0.60 -1.82
CA VAL A 41 17.80 1.89 -2.17
C VAL A 41 18.57 2.19 -0.92
N THR A 42 19.89 2.20 -1.01
CA THR A 42 20.69 2.65 0.11
C THR A 42 20.52 4.15 0.02
N PRO A 43 19.59 4.77 0.79
CA PRO A 43 19.44 6.21 0.73
C PRO A 43 20.81 6.78 0.97
N ARG A 44 21.16 7.84 0.24
CA ARG A 44 22.41 8.54 0.54
C ARG A 44 22.16 9.31 1.83
N PRO A 45 22.71 8.86 2.97
CA PRO A 45 22.44 9.53 4.21
C PRO A 45 23.12 10.88 4.14
N ASN A 46 22.43 11.92 4.59
CA ASN A 46 23.06 13.19 4.85
C ASN A 46 23.96 13.03 6.09
N TYR A 47 25.21 12.57 5.90
CA TYR A 47 26.17 12.29 6.97
C TYR A 47 26.67 13.52 7.75
N THR A 48 26.00 14.66 7.59
CA THR A 48 26.37 15.93 8.24
C THR A 48 25.23 16.46 9.10
N ARG A 49 24.69 15.61 9.99
CA ARG A 49 23.97 16.13 11.15
C ARG A 49 24.98 16.76 12.10
N THR A 50 25.24 18.05 11.92
CA THR A 50 26.01 18.80 12.89
C THR A 50 25.23 18.75 14.21
N ALA A 51 25.89 18.40 15.31
CA ALA A 51 25.23 18.43 16.62
C ALA A 51 24.53 19.78 16.79
N GLN A 52 23.21 19.73 16.99
CA GLN A 52 22.32 20.88 17.13
C GLN A 52 23.03 21.96 17.95
N ALA A 53 23.52 23.00 17.29
CA ALA A 53 24.00 24.15 18.02
C ALA A 53 22.76 24.72 18.71
N LEU A 54 22.73 24.72 20.04
CA LEU A 54 21.70 25.41 20.80
C LEU A 54 21.58 26.82 20.21
N LEU A 55 20.48 27.07 19.48
CA LEU A 55 20.16 28.40 18.98
C LEU A 55 20.29 29.34 20.19
N PRO A 56 21.01 30.47 20.06
CA PRO A 56 21.19 31.38 21.17
C PRO A 56 19.82 31.69 21.74
N THR A 57 19.62 31.35 23.01
CA THR A 57 18.40 31.65 23.75
C THR A 57 18.38 33.14 23.97
N ALA A 58 18.07 33.91 22.92
CA ALA A 58 17.66 35.28 23.09
C ALA A 58 16.52 35.24 24.10
N THR A 59 16.63 36.02 25.17
CA THR A 59 15.59 36.12 26.18
C THR A 59 14.35 36.65 25.47
N VAL A 60 13.43 35.75 25.09
CA VAL A 60 12.19 36.12 24.41
C VAL A 60 11.38 36.93 25.41
N GLU A 61 11.23 38.23 25.14
CA GLU A 61 10.37 39.09 25.95
C GLU A 61 8.93 38.55 25.88
N ILE A 62 8.38 38.18 27.03
CA ILE A 62 6.99 37.73 27.12
C ILE A 62 6.11 38.97 27.05
N LYS A 63 5.48 39.18 25.90
CA LYS A 63 4.43 40.19 25.78
C LYS A 63 3.13 39.68 26.42
N PRO A 64 2.36 40.55 27.07
CA PRO A 64 1.10 40.16 27.71
C PRO A 64 0.05 39.78 26.65
N THR A 65 -0.77 38.78 26.96
CA THR A 65 -1.96 38.46 26.16
C THR A 65 -2.89 39.68 26.10
N PRO A 66 -3.38 40.09 24.92
CA PRO A 66 -4.33 41.19 24.78
C PRO A 66 -5.59 40.92 25.60
N THR A 67 -6.05 41.91 26.37
CA THR A 67 -7.33 41.82 27.11
C THR A 67 -8.54 41.68 26.19
N ASP A 68 -8.40 42.09 24.92
CA ASP A 68 -9.46 42.15 23.92
C ASP A 68 -9.31 41.06 22.83
N ALA A 69 -8.67 39.92 23.13
CA ALA A 69 -8.49 38.84 22.15
C ALA A 69 -9.81 38.38 21.51
N SER A 70 -10.93 38.43 22.23
CA SER A 70 -12.27 38.14 21.70
C SER A 70 -12.73 39.10 20.60
N VAL A 71 -12.26 40.35 20.61
CA VAL A 71 -12.56 41.35 19.58
C VAL A 71 -11.82 41.01 18.29
N MET A 72 -10.57 40.55 18.39
CA MET A 72 -9.75 40.15 17.23
C MET A 72 -10.38 38.98 16.46
N PHE A 73 -11.05 38.06 17.15
CA PHE A 73 -11.74 36.91 16.54
C PHE A 73 -13.26 37.09 16.36
N ALA A 74 -13.81 38.28 16.61
CA ALA A 74 -15.23 38.56 16.42
C ALA A 74 -15.74 38.29 14.97
N PRO A 75 -14.99 38.62 13.90
CA PRO A 75 -15.38 38.26 12.54
C PRO A 75 -15.44 36.74 12.32
N ALA A 76 -14.53 35.97 12.92
CA ALA A 76 -14.53 34.51 12.82
C ALA A 76 -15.73 33.90 13.55
N ALA A 77 -16.07 34.43 14.74
CA ALA A 77 -17.26 34.04 15.48
C ALA A 77 -18.57 34.31 14.70
N GLU A 78 -18.61 35.40 13.91
CA GLU A 78 -19.76 35.69 13.04
C GLU A 78 -19.80 34.75 11.83
N ALA A 79 -18.66 34.49 11.19
CA ALA A 79 -18.56 33.56 10.07
C ALA A 79 -18.99 32.13 10.47
N LEU A 80 -18.61 31.67 11.67
CA LEU A 80 -18.99 30.37 12.21
C LEU A 80 -20.51 30.17 12.32
N LYS A 81 -21.30 31.22 12.60
CA LYS A 81 -22.77 31.10 12.71
C LYS A 81 -23.43 30.65 11.41
N ASN A 82 -22.83 31.00 10.28
CA ASN A 82 -23.35 30.69 8.95
C ASN A 82 -22.60 29.54 8.29
N TYR A 83 -21.59 28.98 8.97
CA TYR A 83 -20.77 27.91 8.42
C TYR A 83 -21.50 26.57 8.55
N GLN A 84 -22.03 26.09 7.43
CA GLN A 84 -22.71 24.80 7.30
C GLN A 84 -21.94 23.92 6.30
N PRO A 85 -20.85 23.27 6.72
CA PRO A 85 -20.12 22.32 5.88
C PRO A 85 -20.91 21.00 5.71
N PRO A 86 -20.75 20.28 4.57
CA PRO A 86 -19.87 20.59 3.45
C PRO A 86 -20.41 21.64 2.45
N GLU A 87 -21.65 22.09 2.60
CA GLU A 87 -22.33 22.96 1.62
C GLU A 87 -21.75 24.37 1.56
N SER A 88 -21.23 24.87 2.68
CA SER A 88 -20.66 26.23 2.80
C SER A 88 -19.21 26.26 2.35
N ASP A 89 -18.83 27.36 1.68
CA ASP A 89 -17.43 27.64 1.36
C ASP A 89 -16.67 28.10 2.61
N PRO A 90 -15.56 27.43 3.00
CA PRO A 90 -14.77 27.82 4.16
C PRO A 90 -14.05 29.17 4.00
N GLN A 91 -13.95 29.75 2.80
CA GLN A 91 -13.10 30.92 2.53
C GLN A 91 -13.34 32.10 3.48
N THR A 92 -14.61 32.43 3.75
CA THR A 92 -14.93 33.56 4.65
C THR A 92 -14.47 33.31 6.08
N LEU A 93 -14.61 32.07 6.56
CA LEU A 93 -14.14 31.68 7.89
C LEU A 93 -12.62 31.61 7.95
N TYR A 94 -11.98 31.08 6.90
CA TYR A 94 -10.52 31.06 6.73
C TYR A 94 -9.92 32.47 6.83
N ASP A 95 -10.42 33.41 6.01
CA ASP A 95 -9.92 34.79 5.96
C ASP A 95 -10.08 35.51 7.31
N ALA A 96 -11.20 35.26 8.00
CA ALA A 96 -11.48 35.84 9.31
C ALA A 96 -10.54 35.28 10.39
N LEU A 97 -10.28 33.98 10.40
CA LEU A 97 -9.35 33.34 11.34
C LEU A 97 -7.90 33.76 11.05
N ALA A 98 -7.48 33.77 9.79
CA ALA A 98 -6.15 34.21 9.37
C ALA A 98 -5.88 35.66 9.80
N ARG A 99 -6.86 36.55 9.61
CA ARG A 99 -6.77 37.95 10.06
C ARG A 99 -6.70 38.07 11.57
N GLY A 100 -7.59 37.39 12.31
CA GLY A 100 -7.59 37.43 13.77
C GLY A 100 -6.28 36.91 14.37
N ALA A 101 -5.73 35.83 13.80
CA ALA A 101 -4.44 35.28 14.20
C ALA A 101 -3.28 36.25 13.87
N SER A 102 -3.31 36.88 12.70
CA SER A 102 -2.34 37.90 12.30
C SER A 102 -2.34 39.10 13.25
N ASP A 103 -3.52 39.64 13.56
CA ASP A 103 -3.70 40.76 14.50
C ASP A 103 -3.21 40.38 15.90
N PHE A 104 -3.54 39.17 16.36
CA PHE A 104 -3.11 38.68 17.67
C PHE A 104 -1.59 38.53 17.77
N LEU A 105 -0.97 37.88 16.78
CA LEU A 105 0.47 37.62 16.76
C LEU A 105 1.29 38.90 16.56
N SER A 106 0.77 39.90 15.85
CA SER A 106 1.42 41.21 15.69
C SER A 106 1.63 41.94 17.04
N VAL A 107 0.76 41.68 18.01
CA VAL A 107 0.83 42.30 19.34
C VAL A 107 1.60 41.44 20.34
N THR A 108 1.54 40.11 20.22
CA THR A 108 2.08 39.17 21.21
C THR A 108 3.45 38.60 20.87
N ALA A 109 3.79 38.47 19.59
CA ALA A 109 5.08 37.92 19.18
C ALA A 109 6.19 38.99 19.23
N ASN A 110 7.41 38.55 19.48
CA ASN A 110 8.60 39.38 19.27
C ASN A 110 9.04 39.28 17.81
N GLY A 111 8.90 40.41 17.10
CA GLY A 111 9.30 40.68 15.70
C GLY A 111 10.70 40.19 15.30
N ASP A 112 11.62 40.27 16.24
CA ASP A 112 13.06 40.22 15.95
C ASP A 112 13.66 38.81 16.09
N VAL A 113 12.87 37.84 16.57
CA VAL A 113 13.31 36.46 16.79
C VAL A 113 12.27 35.48 16.26
N SER A 114 12.71 34.24 15.96
CA SER A 114 11.83 33.17 15.50
C SER A 114 10.62 32.98 16.40
N LEU A 115 9.46 32.71 15.78
CA LEU A 115 8.24 32.33 16.48
C LEU A 115 8.38 30.98 17.20
N GLU A 116 9.33 30.14 16.78
CA GLU A 116 9.56 28.84 17.39
C GLU A 116 9.90 28.97 18.88
N GLY A 117 9.10 28.34 19.72
CA GLY A 117 9.27 28.38 21.17
C GLY A 117 8.82 29.69 21.84
N GLN A 118 8.27 30.67 21.10
CA GLN A 118 7.69 31.85 21.73
C GLN A 118 6.39 31.51 22.47
N PRO A 119 6.13 32.11 23.65
CA PRO A 119 4.86 31.97 24.36
C PRO A 119 3.64 32.44 23.55
N ALA A 120 3.85 33.29 22.54
CA ALA A 120 2.80 33.83 21.68
C ALA A 120 1.98 32.73 20.97
N LEU A 121 2.61 31.60 20.59
CA LEU A 121 1.89 30.49 19.95
C LEU A 121 0.91 29.80 20.92
N GLU A 122 1.32 29.59 22.17
CA GLU A 122 0.44 29.04 23.21
C GLU A 122 -0.67 30.03 23.61
N GLN A 123 -0.35 31.32 23.68
CA GLN A 123 -1.34 32.37 23.90
C GLN A 123 -2.37 32.43 22.77
N LEU A 124 -1.94 32.31 21.51
CA LEU A 124 -2.82 32.24 20.34
C LEU A 124 -3.71 31.00 20.41
N ARG A 125 -3.15 29.83 20.72
CA ARG A 125 -3.90 28.58 20.91
C ARG A 125 -5.02 28.78 21.94
N GLN A 126 -4.70 29.37 23.09
CA GLN A 126 -5.69 29.68 24.12
C GLN A 126 -6.77 30.64 23.62
N ALA A 127 -6.39 31.73 22.93
CA ALA A 127 -7.34 32.69 22.38
C ALA A 127 -8.31 32.04 21.38
N LEU A 128 -7.82 31.19 20.49
CA LEU A 128 -8.63 30.48 19.50
C LEU A 128 -9.65 29.52 20.17
N THR A 129 -9.31 28.89 21.30
CA THR A 129 -10.29 28.03 22.02
C THR A 129 -11.49 28.79 22.59
N GLN A 130 -11.41 30.12 22.68
CA GLN A 130 -12.47 30.96 23.23
C GLN A 130 -13.43 31.51 22.17
N ILE A 131 -13.23 31.17 20.89
CA ILE A 131 -14.11 31.66 19.81
C ILE A 131 -15.50 31.02 19.97
N PRO A 132 -16.56 31.84 20.09
CA PRO A 132 -17.93 31.32 20.15
C PRO A 132 -18.33 30.57 18.87
N GLY A 133 -18.99 29.43 19.02
CA GLY A 133 -19.51 28.63 17.90
C GLY A 133 -18.59 27.50 17.42
N LEU A 134 -17.42 27.32 18.05
CA LEU A 134 -16.59 26.14 17.82
C LEU A 134 -17.25 24.84 18.35
N PRO A 135 -16.86 23.66 17.84
CA PRO A 135 -17.27 22.38 18.40
C PRO A 135 -16.96 22.25 19.90
N THR A 136 -17.72 21.41 20.62
CA THR A 136 -17.45 21.09 22.03
C THR A 136 -16.04 20.51 22.14
N GLU A 137 -15.20 21.10 23.01
CA GLU A 137 -13.77 20.75 23.18
C GLU A 137 -12.93 20.91 21.89
N PRO A 138 -12.75 22.16 21.39
CA PRO A 138 -11.97 22.38 20.18
C PRO A 138 -10.50 22.01 20.43
N LYS A 139 -9.97 21.09 19.62
CA LYS A 139 -8.56 20.76 19.61
C LYS A 139 -7.87 21.64 18.57
N ILE A 140 -6.90 22.43 19.03
CA ILE A 140 -6.18 23.40 18.22
C ILE A 140 -4.70 23.05 18.26
N GLN A 141 -4.12 22.84 17.10
CA GLN A 141 -2.70 22.62 16.92
C GLN A 141 -2.11 23.80 16.14
N ILE A 142 -0.92 24.23 16.56
CA ILE A 142 -0.20 25.34 15.93
C ILE A 142 1.24 24.87 15.73
N ALA A 143 1.71 24.95 14.49
CA ALA A 143 3.09 24.67 14.11
C ALA A 143 3.72 25.95 13.55
N ALA A 144 5.02 26.14 13.81
CA ALA A 144 5.78 27.22 13.22
C ALA A 144 7.07 26.69 12.61
N LEU A 145 7.47 27.28 11.48
CA LEU A 145 8.72 26.98 10.78
C LEU A 145 9.54 28.26 10.67
N HIS A 146 10.74 28.29 11.24
CA HIS A 146 11.69 29.36 10.98
C HIS A 146 12.32 29.18 9.60
N THR A 147 12.26 30.21 8.76
CA THR A 147 12.76 30.15 7.37
C THR A 147 13.97 31.06 7.13
N GLY A 148 14.41 31.76 8.18
CA GLY A 148 15.59 32.60 8.19
C GLY A 148 15.33 33.99 8.78
N ASP A 149 16.40 34.75 8.95
CA ASP A 149 16.35 36.15 9.36
C ASP A 149 16.64 37.05 8.14
N ASP A 150 15.89 38.14 8.01
CA ASP A 150 16.13 39.14 6.97
C ASP A 150 16.24 40.57 7.55
N GLN A 151 16.37 41.57 6.68
CA GLN A 151 16.50 42.97 7.14
C GLN A 151 15.23 43.53 7.81
N GLY A 152 14.09 42.82 7.73
CA GLY A 152 12.81 43.16 8.35
C GLY A 152 12.51 42.42 9.65
N GLY A 153 13.34 41.46 10.06
CA GLY A 153 13.22 40.69 11.30
C GLY A 153 13.27 39.18 11.04
N SER A 154 12.70 38.40 11.96
CA SER A 154 12.57 36.96 11.74
C SER A 154 11.50 36.66 10.69
N ARG A 155 11.80 35.72 9.78
CA ARG A 155 10.84 35.16 8.84
C ARG A 155 10.40 33.78 9.31
N ASP A 156 9.10 33.63 9.52
CA ASP A 156 8.51 32.37 9.99
C ASP A 156 7.25 32.04 9.21
N LEU A 157 6.88 30.76 9.18
CA LEU A 157 5.56 30.32 8.76
C LEU A 157 4.79 29.87 9.99
N VAL A 158 3.49 30.12 10.01
CA VAL A 158 2.60 29.68 11.08
C VAL A 158 1.44 28.92 10.47
N PHE A 159 1.23 27.70 10.96
CA PHE A 159 0.14 26.83 10.54
C PHE A 159 -0.80 26.59 11.72
N ILE A 160 -2.11 26.64 11.48
CA ILE A 160 -3.13 26.50 12.52
C ILE A 160 -4.18 25.49 12.05
N ALA A 161 -4.27 24.36 12.76
CA ALA A 161 -5.28 23.33 12.55
C ALA A 161 -6.35 23.43 13.63
N LEU A 162 -7.61 23.59 13.21
CA LEU A 162 -8.78 23.50 14.08
C LEU A 162 -9.44 22.13 13.84
N GLN A 163 -9.10 21.15 14.66
CA GLN A 163 -9.66 19.81 14.52
C GLN A 163 -11.18 19.80 14.79
N ASN A 164 -11.87 18.78 14.28
CA ASN A 164 -13.33 18.62 14.36
C ASN A 164 -14.15 19.74 13.67
N SER A 165 -13.52 20.66 12.94
CA SER A 165 -14.19 21.65 12.09
C SER A 165 -14.27 21.11 10.66
N LEU A 166 -15.39 20.48 10.31
CA LEU A 166 -15.59 19.84 9.00
C LEU A 166 -15.37 20.84 7.86
N GLY A 167 -14.55 20.48 6.88
CA GLY A 167 -14.30 21.26 5.67
C GLY A 167 -13.45 22.51 5.85
N LEU A 168 -12.92 22.77 7.05
CA LEU A 168 -12.05 23.91 7.32
C LEU A 168 -10.60 23.52 7.06
N PRO A 169 -9.91 24.14 6.08
CA PRO A 169 -8.50 23.86 5.83
C PRO A 169 -7.59 24.37 6.93
N ILE A 170 -6.35 23.88 6.95
CA ILE A 170 -5.30 24.40 7.83
C ILE A 170 -4.96 25.82 7.38
N ILE A 171 -4.97 26.75 8.33
CA ILE A 171 -4.64 28.16 8.09
C ILE A 171 -3.14 28.31 8.03
N ALA A 172 -2.64 28.98 6.99
CA ALA A 172 -1.22 29.26 6.82
C ALA A 172 -0.98 30.77 6.79
N LEU A 173 0.01 31.23 7.55
CA LEU A 173 0.46 32.62 7.59
C LEU A 173 1.96 32.66 7.34
N GLU A 174 2.39 33.57 6.48
CA GLU A 174 3.79 33.97 6.38
C GLU A 174 4.02 35.20 7.27
N ARG A 175 5.05 35.15 8.09
CA ARG A 175 5.48 36.23 8.95
C ARG A 175 6.80 36.80 8.45
N LEU A 176 6.88 38.14 8.43
CA LEU A 176 8.10 38.90 8.27
C LEU A 176 8.15 40.00 9.35
N GLY A 177 9.01 39.82 10.35
CA GLY A 177 9.11 40.76 11.47
C GLY A 177 7.81 40.80 12.28
N ALA A 178 7.12 41.95 12.24
CA ALA A 178 5.80 42.13 12.86
C ALA A 178 4.63 42.02 11.87
N SER A 179 4.90 41.76 10.59
CA SER A 179 3.88 41.68 9.53
C SER A 179 3.52 40.24 9.23
N TYR A 180 2.24 39.98 8.97
CA TYR A 180 1.69 38.66 8.68
C TYR A 180 0.86 38.71 7.40
N THR A 181 1.08 37.75 6.51
CA THR A 181 0.38 37.62 5.23
C THR A 181 -0.26 36.23 5.15
N PRO A 182 -1.58 36.12 4.91
CA PRO A 182 -2.20 34.83 4.67
C PRO A 182 -1.60 34.13 3.43
N LEU A 183 -1.26 32.86 3.59
CA LEU A 183 -0.87 31.96 2.51
C LEU A 183 -2.09 31.17 2.00
N PRO A 184 -1.97 30.49 0.85
CA PRO A 184 -3.01 29.56 0.39
C PRO A 184 -3.38 28.51 1.47
N PRO A 185 -4.66 28.15 1.61
CA PRO A 185 -5.11 27.13 2.56
C PRO A 185 -4.49 25.77 2.26
N LEU A 186 -4.16 24.99 3.29
CA LEU A 186 -3.81 23.57 3.11
C LEU A 186 -5.08 22.72 3.25
N ALA A 187 -5.50 22.12 2.14
CA ALA A 187 -6.72 21.33 2.01
C ALA A 187 -6.45 20.08 1.16
N LEU A 188 -7.46 19.23 1.01
CA LEU A 188 -7.47 18.25 -0.09
C LEU A 188 -7.43 18.99 -1.43
N GLU A 189 -6.82 18.36 -2.42
CA GLU A 189 -6.87 18.86 -3.79
C GLU A 189 -8.34 18.97 -4.24
N ASP A 190 -8.66 20.05 -4.96
CA ASP A 190 -10.01 20.35 -5.43
C ASP A 190 -11.10 20.49 -4.34
N ALA A 191 -10.78 20.98 -3.14
CA ALA A 191 -11.75 21.36 -2.08
C ALA A 191 -12.78 22.46 -2.47
N THR A 192 -12.93 22.74 -3.76
CA THR A 192 -13.91 23.66 -4.34
C THR A 192 -15.32 23.05 -4.41
N THR A 193 -15.44 21.72 -4.38
CA THR A 193 -16.73 21.01 -4.37
C THR A 193 -17.16 20.64 -2.95
N ALA A 194 -18.46 20.43 -2.72
CA ALA A 194 -18.96 19.99 -1.41
C ALA A 194 -18.41 18.60 -1.03
N GLU A 195 -18.28 17.68 -1.99
CA GLU A 195 -17.73 16.34 -1.76
C GLU A 195 -16.29 16.40 -1.22
N ASN A 196 -15.46 17.25 -1.83
CA ASN A 196 -14.06 17.41 -1.43
C ASN A 196 -13.87 18.27 -0.16
N ARG A 197 -14.96 18.80 0.42
CA ARG A 197 -14.95 19.47 1.74
C ARG A 197 -15.32 18.53 2.88
N ASN A 198 -15.52 17.25 2.59
CA ASN A 198 -15.77 16.25 3.61
C ASN A 198 -14.45 15.77 4.26
N PHE A 199 -13.77 16.66 4.98
CA PHE A 199 -12.53 16.34 5.70
C PHE A 199 -12.41 17.13 7.01
N TYR A 200 -11.53 16.68 7.90
CA TYR A 200 -11.13 17.41 9.11
C TYR A 200 -9.62 17.59 9.12
N ALA A 201 -9.12 18.68 9.72
CA ALA A 201 -7.72 18.73 10.09
C ALA A 201 -7.42 17.68 11.17
N GLY A 202 -6.38 16.87 10.96
CA GLY A 202 -5.89 15.89 11.91
C GLY A 202 -4.67 16.42 12.66
N THR A 203 -3.54 15.73 12.53
CA THR A 203 -2.27 16.12 13.15
C THR A 203 -1.66 17.30 12.41
N LEU A 204 -0.96 18.17 13.13
CA LEU A 204 -0.16 19.28 12.62
C LEU A 204 1.04 19.49 13.54
N GLU A 205 2.24 19.32 13.00
CA GLU A 205 3.50 19.54 13.72
C GLU A 205 4.62 20.00 12.77
N ALA A 206 5.72 20.47 13.37
CA ALA A 206 6.92 20.92 12.67
C ALA A 206 8.15 20.22 13.25
N ARG A 207 8.91 19.52 12.40
CA ARG A 207 10.03 18.69 12.83
C ARG A 207 11.06 18.56 11.72
N ASP A 208 12.33 18.58 12.08
CA ASP A 208 13.43 18.18 11.19
C ASP A 208 13.41 16.66 11.06
N VAL A 209 12.98 16.19 9.88
CA VAL A 209 12.92 14.77 9.53
C VAL A 209 13.90 14.41 8.41
N THR A 210 14.61 15.38 7.85
CA THR A 210 15.60 15.17 6.78
C THR A 210 17.04 15.28 7.28
N GLY A 211 17.25 15.79 8.49
CA GLY A 211 18.54 15.93 9.14
C GLY A 211 19.37 17.13 8.66
N ASP A 212 18.76 18.07 7.95
CA ASP A 212 19.41 19.25 7.38
C ASP A 212 19.30 20.52 8.25
N ASP A 213 18.88 20.34 9.51
CA ASP A 213 18.57 21.40 10.49
C ASP A 213 17.41 22.33 10.06
N GLN A 214 16.68 22.01 8.98
CA GLN A 214 15.43 22.66 8.62
C GLN A 214 14.26 21.79 9.07
N LYS A 215 13.20 22.42 9.55
CA LYS A 215 11.98 21.69 9.92
C LYS A 215 11.07 21.56 8.72
N GLU A 216 10.52 20.37 8.54
CA GLU A 216 9.41 20.12 7.66
C GLU A 216 8.07 20.27 8.39
N LEU A 217 7.04 20.65 7.64
CA LEU A 217 5.65 20.60 8.09
C LEU A 217 5.13 19.18 7.94
N ILE A 218 4.59 18.62 9.02
CA ILE A 218 3.90 17.33 9.01
C ILE A 218 2.44 17.59 9.34
N TYR A 219 1.54 17.18 8.47
CA TYR A 219 0.11 17.32 8.72
C TYR A 219 -0.69 16.13 8.22
N THR A 220 -1.84 15.88 8.83
CA THR A 220 -2.83 14.94 8.32
C THR A 220 -4.17 15.61 8.06
N LEU A 221 -4.84 15.21 6.97
CA LEU A 221 -6.26 15.51 6.75
C LEU A 221 -7.06 14.22 6.89
N VAL A 222 -8.13 14.24 7.69
CA VAL A 222 -8.93 13.07 8.00
C VAL A 222 -10.20 13.08 7.16
N VAL A 223 -10.35 12.09 6.29
CA VAL A 223 -11.50 11.91 5.41
C VAL A 223 -12.38 10.79 5.97
N PRO A 224 -13.62 11.07 6.40
CA PRO A 224 -14.54 10.05 6.85
C PRO A 224 -15.10 9.25 5.66
N GLY A 225 -15.04 7.93 5.76
CA GLY A 225 -15.63 6.98 4.82
C GLY A 225 -16.80 6.20 5.41
N ALA A 226 -17.43 5.35 4.60
CA ALA A 226 -18.59 4.57 5.02
C ALA A 226 -18.29 3.46 6.06
N SER A 227 -17.03 3.03 6.16
CA SER A 227 -16.61 1.92 7.03
C SER A 227 -15.36 2.22 7.87
N GLY A 228 -14.83 3.44 7.82
CA GLY A 228 -13.63 3.86 8.54
C GLY A 228 -13.27 5.30 8.20
N ILE A 229 -12.06 5.71 8.53
CA ILE A 229 -11.45 6.98 8.15
C ILE A 229 -10.18 6.73 7.33
N THR A 230 -9.86 7.70 6.49
CA THR A 230 -8.56 7.81 5.83
C THR A 230 -7.82 9.02 6.40
N LYS A 231 -6.59 8.84 6.90
CA LYS A 231 -5.70 9.95 7.27
C LYS A 231 -4.74 10.22 6.11
N GLU A 232 -4.92 11.31 5.39
CA GLU A 232 -4.00 11.82 4.38
C GLU A 232 -2.81 12.52 5.05
N LEU A 233 -1.75 11.78 5.34
CA LEU A 233 -0.46 12.27 5.82
C LEU A 233 0.30 12.99 4.71
N THR A 234 0.84 14.16 5.02
CA THR A 234 1.80 14.89 4.17
C THR A 234 2.97 15.38 5.02
N ILE A 235 4.18 15.18 4.51
CA ILE A 235 5.41 15.83 4.98
C ILE A 235 5.85 16.77 3.88
N ALA A 236 5.99 18.06 4.21
CA ALA A 236 6.31 19.09 3.23
C ALA A 236 7.44 20.00 3.71
N ARG A 237 8.40 20.24 2.81
CA ARG A 237 9.47 21.22 2.98
C ARG A 237 9.02 22.57 2.46
N TRP A 238 9.43 23.64 3.13
CA TRP A 238 9.24 24.98 2.60
C TRP A 238 10.34 25.37 1.61
N LEU A 239 9.95 25.82 0.42
CA LEU A 239 10.88 26.34 -0.58
C LEU A 239 10.84 27.87 -0.58
N SER A 240 11.77 28.50 0.14
CA SER A 240 11.84 29.95 0.34
C SER A 240 11.96 30.77 -0.95
N ASP A 241 12.55 30.20 -2.01
CA ASP A 241 12.70 30.81 -3.33
C ASP A 241 11.40 30.81 -4.14
N LYS A 242 10.54 29.81 -3.92
CA LYS A 242 9.23 29.66 -4.59
C LYS A 242 8.05 30.17 -3.76
N ASN A 243 8.25 30.40 -2.47
CA ASN A 243 7.21 30.75 -1.51
C ASN A 243 6.09 29.70 -1.43
N THR A 244 6.47 28.41 -1.47
CA THR A 244 5.54 27.28 -1.53
C THR A 244 6.00 26.12 -0.67
N LEU A 245 5.04 25.36 -0.12
CA LEU A 245 5.31 24.04 0.42
C LEU A 245 5.48 23.03 -0.71
N HIS A 246 6.55 22.26 -0.64
CA HIS A 246 6.85 21.13 -1.52
C HIS A 246 6.68 19.84 -0.73
N PRO A 247 5.66 19.01 -1.05
CA PRO A 247 5.52 17.69 -0.44
C PRO A 247 6.73 16.82 -0.79
N ILE A 248 7.38 16.27 0.22
CA ILE A 248 8.49 15.30 0.09
C ILE A 248 8.08 13.89 0.53
N PHE A 249 6.86 13.76 1.09
CA PHE A 249 6.21 12.48 1.37
C PHE A 249 4.69 12.67 1.49
N ARG A 250 3.91 11.69 1.02
CA ARG A 250 2.45 11.64 1.20
C ARG A 250 1.98 10.20 1.40
N ALA A 251 1.07 9.96 2.34
CA ALA A 251 0.44 8.65 2.52
C ALA A 251 -1.02 8.76 3.00
N ALA A 252 -1.93 7.94 2.49
CA ALA A 252 -3.29 7.76 2.93
C ALA A 252 -3.39 6.54 3.86
N LEU A 253 -3.50 6.76 5.17
CA LEU A 253 -3.56 5.70 6.18
C LEU A 253 -5.02 5.34 6.44
N ILE A 254 -5.43 4.13 6.04
CA ILE A 254 -6.83 3.71 6.05
C ILE A 254 -7.11 2.74 7.20
N ASP A 255 -8.12 2.99 8.03
CA ASP A 255 -8.33 2.22 9.27
C ASP A 255 -9.54 1.25 9.30
N TRP A 256 -10.26 1.07 8.18
CA TRP A 256 -11.52 0.32 8.19
C TRP A 256 -11.39 -1.16 8.58
N ALA A 257 -10.19 -1.74 8.55
CA ALA A 257 -9.93 -3.13 8.95
C ALA A 257 -8.90 -3.29 10.07
N GLY A 258 -8.50 -2.20 10.71
CA GLY A 258 -7.44 -2.24 11.69
C GLY A 258 -6.77 -0.89 11.80
N GLU A 259 -6.01 -0.71 12.86
CA GLU A 259 -5.32 0.55 13.10
C GLU A 259 -4.27 0.80 12.02
N SER A 260 -4.39 1.96 11.36
CA SER A 260 -3.37 2.52 10.48
C SER A 260 -2.82 3.81 11.05
N ASP A 261 -1.50 3.87 11.19
CA ASP A 261 -0.81 5.00 11.81
C ASP A 261 0.61 5.17 11.29
N TYR A 262 1.24 6.28 11.71
CA TYR A 262 2.62 6.58 11.39
C TYR A 262 3.40 7.00 12.64
N HIS A 263 4.69 6.71 12.65
CA HIS A 263 5.58 7.22 13.69
C HIS A 263 6.99 7.45 13.14
N PHE A 264 7.66 8.46 13.69
CA PHE A 264 9.07 8.72 13.38
C PHE A 264 9.97 7.98 14.37
N GLU A 265 10.80 7.06 13.87
CA GLU A 265 11.89 6.50 14.64
C GLU A 265 13.14 7.36 14.44
N THR A 266 13.57 8.01 15.51
CA THR A 266 14.73 8.88 15.48
C THR A 266 15.90 8.13 16.10
N THR A 267 16.91 7.85 15.28
CA THR A 267 18.24 7.50 15.78
C THR A 267 19.10 8.78 15.84
N ALA A 268 20.31 8.66 16.36
CA ALA A 268 21.27 9.77 16.34
C ALA A 268 21.55 10.26 14.89
N ASP A 269 21.46 9.34 13.92
CA ASP A 269 22.01 9.52 12.58
C ASP A 269 20.93 9.61 11.47
N ALA A 270 19.68 9.21 11.73
CA ALA A 270 18.57 9.27 10.77
C ALA A 270 17.20 9.38 11.45
N ALA A 271 16.24 9.99 10.76
CA ALA A 271 14.81 9.84 11.06
C ALA A 271 14.21 8.89 10.01
N SER A 272 13.79 7.71 10.45
CA SER A 272 13.02 6.80 9.60
C SER A 272 11.54 7.03 9.89
N LEU A 273 10.72 7.14 8.85
CA LEU A 273 9.28 7.16 8.96
C LEU A 273 8.78 5.72 8.90
N LYS A 274 8.03 5.30 9.91
CA LYS A 274 7.35 4.00 9.91
C LYS A 274 5.87 4.19 9.72
N LEU A 275 5.29 3.41 8.82
CA LEU A 275 3.85 3.30 8.63
C LEU A 275 3.42 1.92 9.09
N THR A 276 2.40 1.85 9.92
CA THR A 276 1.80 0.57 10.35
C THR A 276 0.36 0.50 9.87
N PHE A 277 -0.07 -0.65 9.35
CA PHE A 277 -1.40 -0.83 8.76
C PHE A 277 -1.82 -2.31 8.75
N PRO A 278 -3.12 -2.62 8.67
CA PRO A 278 -3.58 -3.99 8.46
C PRO A 278 -3.16 -4.49 7.06
N TRP A 279 -2.54 -5.66 7.00
CA TRP A 279 -2.19 -6.36 5.77
C TRP A 279 -3.27 -7.38 5.41
N PHE A 280 -3.83 -7.27 4.21
CA PHE A 280 -4.88 -8.17 3.77
C PHE A 280 -4.34 -9.18 2.79
N GLY A 281 -4.94 -10.36 2.75
CA GLY A 281 -4.75 -11.28 1.65
C GLY A 281 -6.00 -11.48 0.80
N ALA A 282 -5.93 -12.49 -0.05
CA ALA A 282 -6.88 -12.73 -1.15
C ALA A 282 -8.27 -13.09 -0.64
N PHE A 283 -8.32 -13.62 0.58
CA PHE A 283 -9.51 -14.26 1.14
C PHE A 283 -9.96 -13.58 2.42
N ASP A 284 -9.73 -12.28 2.48
CA ASP A 284 -10.02 -11.47 3.66
C ASP A 284 -11.36 -10.75 3.57
N HIS A 285 -11.96 -10.55 4.74
CA HIS A 285 -13.19 -9.81 4.91
C HIS A 285 -12.99 -8.72 5.96
N LYS A 286 -13.63 -7.57 5.71
CA LYS A 286 -13.47 -6.33 6.48
C LYS A 286 -13.78 -6.34 7.96
N LEU A 287 -14.32 -7.43 8.49
CA LEU A 287 -14.68 -7.56 9.91
C LEU A 287 -13.78 -8.54 10.67
N LEU A 288 -12.67 -8.98 10.06
CA LEU A 288 -11.74 -9.93 10.67
C LEU A 288 -10.46 -9.20 11.11
N ALA A 289 -9.71 -9.81 12.02
CA ALA A 289 -8.40 -9.28 12.38
C ALA A 289 -7.40 -9.58 11.26
N HIS A 290 -6.56 -8.60 10.90
CA HIS A 290 -5.54 -8.76 9.88
C HIS A 290 -4.14 -8.67 10.51
N PRO A 291 -3.13 -9.38 9.97
CA PRO A 291 -1.74 -9.18 10.38
C PRO A 291 -1.36 -7.71 10.19
N THR A 292 -0.51 -7.16 11.05
CA THR A 292 0.01 -5.81 10.83
C THR A 292 1.18 -5.86 9.84
N ALA A 293 1.17 -4.99 8.84
CA ALA A 293 2.34 -4.65 8.05
C ALA A 293 2.98 -3.37 8.58
N THR A 294 4.30 -3.29 8.45
CA THR A 294 5.11 -2.12 8.76
C THR A 294 5.97 -1.79 7.56
N GLU A 295 5.81 -0.60 7.02
CA GLU A 295 6.75 -0.03 6.06
C GLU A 295 7.72 0.91 6.76
N THR A 296 8.99 0.84 6.39
CA THR A 296 10.01 1.81 6.79
C THR A 296 10.46 2.61 5.58
N TRP A 297 10.41 3.92 5.74
CA TRP A 297 10.76 4.91 4.75
C TRP A 297 11.92 5.77 5.27
N GLU A 298 12.89 6.04 4.42
CA GLU A 298 14.06 6.86 4.73
C GLU A 298 14.20 7.97 3.69
N TYR A 299 14.67 9.14 4.11
CA TYR A 299 14.85 10.28 3.23
C TYR A 299 16.07 10.08 2.31
N ASP A 300 15.89 10.27 1.00
CA ASP A 300 16.94 10.27 -0.02
C ASP A 300 17.23 11.71 -0.47
N ASP A 301 18.42 12.21 -0.12
CA ASP A 301 18.85 13.58 -0.42
C ASP A 301 18.98 13.87 -1.93
N ALA A 302 19.23 12.82 -2.72
CA ALA A 302 19.41 12.96 -4.17
C ALA A 302 18.08 13.15 -4.90
N GLN A 303 17.01 12.60 -4.33
CA GLN A 303 15.67 12.63 -4.91
C GLN A 303 14.76 13.67 -4.23
N ASP A 304 15.18 14.18 -3.06
CA ASP A 304 14.39 15.10 -2.22
C ASP A 304 13.04 14.50 -1.78
N GLU A 305 13.04 13.20 -1.46
CA GLU A 305 11.84 12.47 -1.07
C GLU A 305 12.14 11.32 -0.11
N PHE A 306 11.11 10.82 0.57
CA PHE A 306 11.19 9.58 1.34
C PHE A 306 11.02 8.37 0.41
N VAL A 307 11.97 7.44 0.46
CA VAL A 307 11.94 6.18 -0.28
C VAL A 307 11.73 5.01 0.66
N ARG A 308 10.93 4.02 0.26
CA ARG A 308 10.68 2.83 1.07
C ARG A 308 11.91 1.93 1.06
N VAL A 309 12.44 1.63 2.24
CA VAL A 309 13.64 0.77 2.41
C VAL A 309 13.30 -0.61 2.94
N GLN A 310 12.13 -0.78 3.56
CA GLN A 310 11.72 -2.06 4.15
C GLN A 310 10.20 -2.20 4.22
N LEU A 311 9.72 -3.44 4.03
CA LEU A 311 8.36 -3.87 4.36
C LEU A 311 8.44 -5.15 5.19
N ASP A 312 7.87 -5.10 6.39
CA ASP A 312 7.73 -6.24 7.29
C ASP A 312 6.25 -6.57 7.48
N ILE A 313 5.86 -7.82 7.22
CA ILE A 313 4.51 -8.31 7.48
C ILE A 313 4.57 -9.25 8.68
N GLU A 314 3.71 -9.03 9.68
CA GLU A 314 3.59 -9.94 10.81
C GLU A 314 3.33 -11.38 10.34
N ASN A 315 3.98 -12.35 10.99
CA ASN A 315 3.73 -13.75 10.70
C ASN A 315 2.27 -14.10 10.97
N ALA A 316 1.70 -14.95 10.11
CA ALA A 316 0.35 -15.48 10.27
C ALA A 316 0.14 -16.12 11.66
N LYS A 317 -0.91 -15.68 12.35
CA LYS A 317 -1.33 -16.14 13.69
C LYS A 317 -2.54 -17.07 13.61
N THR A 318 -3.30 -17.02 12.52
CA THR A 318 -4.48 -17.87 12.28
C THR A 318 -4.32 -18.69 10.99
N PRO A 319 -5.04 -19.81 10.82
CA PRO A 319 -4.94 -20.59 9.58
C PRO A 319 -5.50 -19.86 8.35
N ARG A 320 -6.44 -18.92 8.53
CA ARG A 320 -6.88 -17.99 7.46
C ARG A 320 -5.72 -17.08 7.03
N GLU A 321 -5.04 -16.44 7.99
CA GLU A 321 -3.84 -15.64 7.67
C GLU A 321 -2.75 -16.50 7.02
N GLN A 322 -2.63 -17.77 7.42
CA GLN A 322 -1.69 -18.70 6.80
C GLN A 322 -2.07 -19.02 5.34
N LEU A 323 -3.35 -19.04 5.00
CA LEU A 323 -3.83 -19.17 3.62
C LEU A 323 -3.46 -17.93 2.78
N ASN A 324 -3.66 -16.73 3.33
CA ASN A 324 -3.24 -15.48 2.69
C ASN A 324 -1.72 -15.40 2.50
N ALA A 325 -0.94 -15.80 3.51
CA ALA A 325 0.50 -15.93 3.39
C ALA A 325 0.92 -16.91 2.29
N ALA A 326 0.13 -17.97 2.04
CA ALA A 326 0.38 -18.91 0.97
C ALA A 326 0.15 -18.28 -0.42
N GLU A 327 -0.91 -17.49 -0.60
CA GLU A 327 -1.16 -16.72 -1.83
C GLU A 327 -0.08 -15.67 -2.07
N TYR A 328 0.37 -14.98 -1.02
CA TYR A 328 1.48 -14.04 -1.10
C TYR A 328 2.77 -14.70 -1.61
N LEU A 329 3.16 -15.84 -1.02
CA LEU A 329 4.35 -16.59 -1.46
C LEU A 329 4.21 -17.07 -2.90
N PHE A 330 3.02 -17.54 -3.26
CA PHE A 330 2.70 -18.01 -4.60
C PHE A 330 2.83 -16.89 -5.65
N ARG A 331 2.24 -15.72 -5.39
CA ARG A 331 2.29 -14.55 -6.29
C ARG A 331 3.71 -13.97 -6.41
N ASN A 332 4.53 -14.12 -5.36
CA ASN A 332 5.95 -13.77 -5.37
C ASN A 332 6.89 -14.86 -5.93
N GLY A 333 6.34 -15.96 -6.46
CA GLY A 333 7.12 -17.01 -7.13
C GLY A 333 7.81 -18.00 -6.19
N ASP A 334 7.65 -17.89 -4.87
CA ASP A 334 8.10 -18.92 -3.92
C ASP A 334 7.09 -20.08 -3.86
N LEU A 335 7.08 -20.88 -4.93
CA LEU A 335 6.16 -22.01 -5.06
C LEU A 335 6.37 -23.06 -3.96
N GLY A 336 7.60 -23.23 -3.49
CA GLY A 336 7.93 -24.19 -2.43
C GLY A 336 7.42 -23.74 -1.06
N GLY A 337 7.67 -22.48 -0.70
CA GLY A 337 7.11 -21.85 0.49
C GLY A 337 5.59 -21.86 0.48
N ALA A 338 4.97 -21.51 -0.65
CA ALA A 338 3.53 -21.51 -0.83
C ALA A 338 2.91 -22.90 -0.59
N VAL A 339 3.48 -23.98 -1.14
CA VAL A 339 3.01 -25.36 -0.92
C VAL A 339 2.95 -25.71 0.58
N ASN A 340 4.00 -25.36 1.33
CA ASN A 340 4.06 -25.62 2.77
C ASN A 340 3.06 -24.76 3.55
N ALA A 341 2.87 -23.51 3.13
CA ALA A 341 1.91 -22.59 3.74
C ALA A 341 0.46 -23.07 3.54
N TYR A 342 0.08 -23.51 2.33
CA TYR A 342 -1.24 -24.12 2.10
C TYR A 342 -1.44 -25.37 2.96
N GLU A 343 -0.43 -26.24 3.06
CA GLU A 343 -0.51 -27.45 3.89
C GLU A 343 -0.80 -27.12 5.35
N ARG A 344 -0.06 -26.16 5.92
CA ARG A 344 -0.31 -25.71 7.30
C ARG A 344 -1.71 -25.16 7.47
N ALA A 345 -2.22 -24.37 6.51
CA ALA A 345 -3.56 -23.80 6.59
C ALA A 345 -4.65 -24.87 6.61
N TRP A 346 -4.67 -25.82 5.65
CA TRP A 346 -5.76 -26.79 5.59
C TRP A 346 -5.63 -27.94 6.59
N ALA A 347 -4.42 -28.23 7.07
CA ALA A 347 -4.19 -29.23 8.11
C ALA A 347 -4.61 -28.76 9.50
N ASP A 348 -4.82 -27.45 9.69
CA ASP A 348 -5.37 -26.92 10.92
C ASP A 348 -6.88 -27.17 11.00
N ASP A 349 -7.30 -27.88 12.05
CA ASP A 349 -8.70 -28.19 12.28
C ASP A 349 -9.54 -26.96 12.63
N THR A 350 -8.93 -25.84 13.03
CA THR A 350 -9.67 -24.61 13.34
C THR A 350 -9.95 -23.74 12.12
N LEU A 351 -9.43 -24.07 10.93
CA LEU A 351 -9.84 -23.40 9.69
C LEU A 351 -11.28 -23.83 9.36
N GLN A 352 -12.23 -22.91 9.49
CA GLN A 352 -13.65 -23.19 9.34
C GLN A 352 -14.30 -22.25 8.32
N ALA A 353 -15.46 -22.63 7.78
CA ALA A 353 -16.19 -21.79 6.83
C ALA A 353 -16.63 -20.46 7.47
N GLU A 354 -16.91 -20.47 8.78
CA GLU A 354 -17.31 -19.30 9.56
C GLU A 354 -16.20 -18.23 9.67
N ASP A 355 -14.93 -18.61 9.46
CA ASP A 355 -13.82 -17.65 9.33
C ASP A 355 -13.98 -16.74 8.10
N PHE A 356 -14.92 -17.07 7.20
CA PHE A 356 -15.22 -16.37 5.96
C PHE A 356 -16.67 -15.81 5.95
N GLY A 357 -17.28 -15.66 7.13
CA GLY A 357 -18.57 -15.00 7.33
C GLY A 357 -19.78 -15.87 6.98
N GLU A 358 -20.80 -15.30 6.32
CA GLU A 358 -22.01 -16.02 5.88
C GLU A 358 -21.78 -16.89 4.62
N SER A 359 -20.53 -17.05 4.22
CA SER A 359 -20.14 -17.79 3.02
C SER A 359 -20.42 -19.28 3.13
N LYS A 360 -20.63 -19.92 1.98
CA LYS A 360 -20.58 -21.39 1.82
C LYS A 360 -19.20 -21.88 1.43
N ALA A 361 -18.19 -21.01 1.46
CA ALA A 361 -16.79 -21.29 1.18
C ALA A 361 -16.27 -22.54 1.91
N ASP A 362 -15.55 -23.40 1.19
CA ASP A 362 -14.76 -24.47 1.79
C ASP A 362 -13.27 -24.12 1.66
N PRO A 363 -12.72 -23.35 2.62
CA PRO A 363 -11.35 -22.86 2.55
C PRO A 363 -10.32 -23.99 2.58
N LYS A 364 -10.64 -25.13 3.20
CA LYS A 364 -9.76 -26.31 3.21
C LYS A 364 -9.70 -26.97 1.84
N ALA A 365 -10.84 -27.18 1.19
CA ALA A 365 -10.87 -27.75 -0.15
C ALA A 365 -10.16 -26.83 -1.15
N PHE A 366 -10.35 -25.51 -1.03
CA PHE A 366 -9.66 -24.53 -1.85
C PHE A 366 -8.14 -24.55 -1.64
N ALA A 367 -7.67 -24.51 -0.39
CA ALA A 367 -6.25 -24.58 -0.08
C ALA A 367 -5.58 -25.85 -0.63
N LYS A 368 -6.25 -27.01 -0.52
CA LYS A 368 -5.79 -28.27 -1.14
C LYS A 368 -5.74 -28.19 -2.65
N PHE A 369 -6.77 -27.58 -3.26
CA PHE A 369 -6.81 -27.37 -4.70
C PHE A 369 -5.63 -26.52 -5.17
N ARG A 370 -5.40 -25.36 -4.55
CA ARG A 370 -4.29 -24.48 -4.90
C ARG A 370 -2.93 -25.14 -4.67
N GLN A 371 -2.75 -25.82 -3.53
CA GLN A 371 -1.55 -26.61 -3.27
C GLN A 371 -1.31 -27.66 -4.36
N ALA A 372 -2.36 -28.34 -4.83
CA ALA A 372 -2.25 -29.33 -5.88
C ALA A 372 -1.81 -28.74 -7.22
N LEU A 373 -2.27 -27.53 -7.58
CA LEU A 373 -1.78 -26.81 -8.77
C LEU A 373 -0.26 -26.63 -8.71
N LEU A 374 0.24 -26.15 -7.57
CA LEU A 374 1.66 -25.89 -7.37
C LEU A 374 2.50 -27.17 -7.34
N LEU A 375 2.00 -28.22 -6.68
CA LEU A 375 2.64 -29.53 -6.70
C LEU A 375 2.77 -30.09 -8.12
N GLY A 376 1.75 -29.88 -8.96
CA GLY A 376 1.80 -30.25 -10.38
C GLY A 376 2.88 -29.49 -11.15
N LEU A 377 3.01 -28.17 -10.90
CA LEU A 377 4.08 -27.36 -11.51
C LEU A 377 5.47 -27.85 -11.08
N LEU A 378 5.62 -28.25 -9.83
CA LEU A 378 6.86 -28.78 -9.25
C LEU A 378 7.12 -30.26 -9.60
N GLY A 379 6.32 -30.88 -10.49
CA GLY A 379 6.48 -32.26 -10.93
C GLY A 379 6.11 -33.33 -9.88
N ARG A 380 5.39 -32.94 -8.82
CA ARG A 380 4.88 -33.84 -7.76
C ARG A 380 3.47 -34.33 -8.07
N ASP A 381 3.29 -34.90 -9.26
CA ASP A 381 1.98 -35.27 -9.83
C ASP A 381 1.16 -36.21 -8.95
N ALA A 382 1.81 -37.14 -8.25
CA ALA A 382 1.13 -38.09 -7.37
C ALA A 382 0.47 -37.40 -6.16
N ASP A 383 1.19 -36.46 -5.54
CA ASP A 383 0.70 -35.68 -4.41
C ASP A 383 -0.39 -34.71 -4.87
N ALA A 384 -0.18 -34.03 -6.01
CA ALA A 384 -1.19 -33.18 -6.64
C ALA A 384 -2.50 -33.95 -6.89
N LYS A 385 -2.41 -35.15 -7.48
CA LYS A 385 -3.59 -35.98 -7.77
C LYS A 385 -4.34 -36.40 -6.51
N LYS A 386 -3.63 -36.70 -5.41
CA LYS A 386 -4.26 -37.02 -4.12
C LYS A 386 -5.09 -35.83 -3.63
N LEU A 387 -4.48 -34.64 -3.57
CA LEU A 387 -5.15 -33.43 -3.10
C LEU A 387 -6.30 -32.99 -4.00
N LEU A 388 -6.19 -33.13 -5.32
CA LEU A 388 -7.30 -32.89 -6.24
C LEU A 388 -8.49 -33.81 -5.97
N ASN A 389 -8.26 -35.09 -5.66
CA ASN A 389 -9.37 -36.00 -5.31
C ASN A 389 -10.05 -35.59 -3.99
N GLU A 390 -9.28 -35.09 -3.03
CA GLU A 390 -9.82 -34.58 -1.77
C GLU A 390 -10.60 -33.27 -1.98
N ALA A 391 -10.06 -32.31 -2.72
CA ALA A 391 -10.73 -31.06 -3.04
C ALA A 391 -12.03 -31.30 -3.84
N ARG A 392 -12.03 -32.28 -4.76
CA ARG A 392 -13.23 -32.66 -5.52
C ARG A 392 -14.40 -33.12 -4.65
N ALA A 393 -14.13 -33.62 -3.44
CA ALA A 393 -15.16 -34.12 -2.54
C ALA A 393 -16.08 -33.01 -1.99
N SER A 394 -15.77 -31.73 -2.22
CA SER A 394 -16.63 -30.59 -1.85
C SER A 394 -17.97 -30.59 -2.60
N GLY A 395 -18.03 -31.11 -3.83
CA GLY A 395 -19.30 -31.41 -4.54
C GLY A 395 -19.99 -30.21 -5.24
N ASP A 396 -19.27 -29.13 -5.51
CA ASP A 396 -19.77 -27.79 -5.87
C ASP A 396 -18.97 -27.17 -7.05
N ALA A 397 -18.87 -25.83 -7.17
CA ALA A 397 -18.17 -25.16 -8.26
C ALA A 397 -16.68 -25.52 -8.30
N LEU A 398 -16.02 -25.62 -7.14
CA LEU A 398 -14.64 -26.08 -7.07
C LEU A 398 -14.46 -27.49 -7.64
N ALA A 399 -15.39 -28.41 -7.38
CA ALA A 399 -15.33 -29.75 -7.93
C ALA A 399 -15.40 -29.78 -9.47
N GLN A 400 -16.03 -28.79 -10.09
CA GLN A 400 -16.03 -28.62 -11.55
C GLN A 400 -14.68 -28.10 -12.05
N LEU A 401 -14.12 -27.09 -11.39
CA LEU A 401 -12.78 -26.56 -11.71
C LEU A 401 -11.71 -27.66 -11.59
N VAL A 402 -11.74 -28.43 -10.50
CA VAL A 402 -10.86 -29.59 -10.28
C VAL A 402 -10.98 -30.61 -11.41
N GLN A 403 -12.20 -30.89 -11.89
CA GLN A 403 -12.42 -31.83 -13.00
C GLN A 403 -11.85 -31.32 -14.31
N VAL A 404 -12.02 -30.03 -14.60
CA VAL A 404 -11.46 -29.39 -15.79
C VAL A 404 -9.93 -29.42 -15.72
N TYR A 405 -9.35 -29.04 -14.59
CA TYR A 405 -7.91 -29.09 -14.37
C TYR A 405 -7.36 -30.51 -14.55
N ALA A 406 -7.95 -31.49 -13.85
CA ALA A 406 -7.50 -32.88 -13.86
C ALA A 406 -7.57 -33.52 -15.26
N LYS A 407 -8.57 -33.14 -16.08
CA LYS A 407 -8.71 -33.62 -17.46
C LYS A 407 -7.57 -33.14 -18.37
N ASN A 408 -7.03 -31.95 -18.11
CA ASN A 408 -6.08 -31.27 -18.99
C ASN A 408 -4.64 -31.26 -18.44
N SER A 409 -4.42 -31.77 -17.22
CA SER A 409 -3.15 -31.66 -16.50
C SER A 409 -2.12 -32.79 -16.73
N SER A 410 -2.28 -33.59 -17.78
CA SER A 410 -1.37 -34.71 -18.06
C SER A 410 -0.24 -34.35 -19.03
N GLY A 411 0.90 -35.03 -18.89
CA GLY A 411 2.07 -34.92 -19.79
C GLY A 411 2.99 -33.73 -19.49
N LYS A 412 3.99 -33.50 -20.34
CA LYS A 412 4.90 -32.34 -20.23
C LYS A 412 4.07 -31.05 -20.21
N ASP A 413 4.31 -30.13 -19.28
CA ASP A 413 3.52 -28.89 -19.09
C ASP A 413 2.03 -29.13 -18.81
N GLY A 414 1.68 -30.32 -18.34
CA GLY A 414 0.32 -30.69 -18.00
C GLY A 414 -0.29 -29.70 -17.00
N ALA A 415 0.37 -29.45 -15.88
CA ALA A 415 -0.13 -28.55 -14.85
C ALA A 415 -0.53 -27.16 -15.38
N LEU A 416 0.29 -26.54 -16.23
CA LEU A 416 -0.03 -25.25 -16.86
C LEU A 416 -1.23 -25.35 -17.80
N ARG A 417 -1.31 -26.38 -18.65
CA ARG A 417 -2.48 -26.61 -19.51
C ARG A 417 -3.77 -26.84 -18.70
N GLY A 418 -3.66 -27.58 -17.59
CA GLY A 418 -4.75 -27.79 -16.65
C GLY A 418 -5.30 -26.48 -16.12
N TRP A 419 -4.40 -25.60 -15.69
CA TRP A 419 -4.74 -24.30 -15.13
C TRP A 419 -5.36 -23.38 -16.19
N ILE A 420 -4.74 -23.27 -17.36
CA ILE A 420 -5.28 -22.49 -18.49
C ILE A 420 -6.67 -23.01 -18.90
N ALA A 421 -6.88 -24.33 -18.90
CA ALA A 421 -8.19 -24.91 -19.22
C ALA A 421 -9.24 -24.54 -18.18
N MET A 422 -8.87 -24.47 -16.90
CA MET A 422 -9.76 -24.02 -15.82
C MET A 422 -10.19 -22.56 -16.02
N ALA A 423 -9.24 -21.65 -16.28
CA ALA A 423 -9.54 -20.24 -16.53
C ALA A 423 -10.44 -20.03 -17.77
N ASN A 424 -10.39 -20.96 -18.72
CA ASN A 424 -11.27 -20.98 -19.89
C ASN A 424 -12.63 -21.67 -19.64
N ALA A 425 -12.85 -22.31 -18.49
CA ALA A 425 -14.02 -23.13 -18.23
C ALA A 425 -15.04 -22.41 -17.36
N GLY A 426 -16.16 -22.04 -17.99
CA GLY A 426 -17.30 -21.41 -17.33
C GLY A 426 -17.05 -19.95 -16.97
N ASP A 427 -18.05 -19.37 -16.32
CA ASP A 427 -18.04 -17.96 -15.90
C ASP A 427 -18.19 -17.90 -14.38
N LEU A 428 -17.09 -18.07 -13.66
CA LEU A 428 -17.09 -17.98 -12.20
C LEU A 428 -17.49 -16.58 -11.73
N TYR A 429 -17.20 -15.55 -12.52
CA TYR A 429 -17.58 -14.18 -12.22
C TYR A 429 -19.10 -14.02 -12.16
N GLU A 430 -19.83 -14.53 -13.16
CA GLU A 430 -21.30 -14.56 -13.15
C GLU A 430 -21.84 -15.41 -12.00
N LEU A 431 -21.23 -16.58 -11.73
CA LEU A 431 -21.66 -17.45 -10.63
C LEU A 431 -21.49 -16.78 -9.26
N ILE A 432 -20.36 -16.12 -8.99
CA ILE A 432 -20.11 -15.40 -7.73
C ILE A 432 -21.04 -14.19 -7.62
N PHE A 433 -21.16 -13.40 -8.70
CA PHE A 433 -22.04 -12.23 -8.74
C PHE A 433 -23.50 -12.58 -8.43
N GLU A 434 -23.97 -13.74 -8.90
CA GLU A 434 -25.32 -14.23 -8.64
C GLU A 434 -25.44 -15.07 -7.35
N SER A 435 -24.37 -15.19 -6.55
CA SER A 435 -24.28 -16.03 -5.34
C SER A 435 -24.65 -17.51 -5.58
N LYS A 436 -24.17 -18.03 -6.70
CA LYS A 436 -24.35 -19.40 -7.20
C LYS A 436 -23.04 -20.20 -7.23
N ALA A 437 -21.90 -19.62 -6.88
CA ALA A 437 -20.62 -20.32 -6.89
C ALA A 437 -20.45 -21.26 -5.69
N GLY A 438 -21.30 -21.15 -4.66
CA GLY A 438 -21.32 -22.08 -3.54
C GLY A 438 -20.06 -21.96 -2.70
N ASN A 439 -19.18 -22.95 -2.74
CA ASN A 439 -17.93 -22.94 -1.97
C ASN A 439 -16.82 -22.03 -2.52
N LEU A 440 -17.11 -21.34 -3.62
CA LEU A 440 -16.28 -20.29 -4.19
C LEU A 440 -16.98 -18.94 -4.14
N ASP A 441 -18.08 -18.80 -3.37
CA ASP A 441 -18.65 -17.48 -3.08
C ASP A 441 -17.75 -16.72 -2.07
N PHE A 442 -18.03 -15.42 -1.88
CA PHE A 442 -17.31 -14.46 -1.02
C PHE A 442 -16.62 -15.10 0.20
N PRO A 443 -15.36 -14.79 0.53
CA PRO A 443 -14.53 -13.72 -0.01
C PRO A 443 -13.66 -14.16 -1.19
N PHE A 444 -13.95 -15.29 -1.82
CA PHE A 444 -13.29 -15.62 -3.08
C PHE A 444 -13.84 -14.75 -4.20
N ASP A 445 -12.97 -14.03 -4.88
CA ASP A 445 -13.26 -13.39 -6.17
C ASP A 445 -12.81 -14.28 -7.33
N ALA A 446 -13.45 -14.11 -8.50
CA ALA A 446 -13.16 -14.94 -9.67
C ALA A 446 -11.68 -14.84 -10.10
N GLY A 447 -11.14 -13.62 -10.12
CA GLY A 447 -9.73 -13.37 -10.46
C GLY A 447 -8.77 -13.98 -9.45
N GLU A 448 -9.12 -13.96 -8.17
CA GLU A 448 -8.34 -14.65 -7.13
C GLU A 448 -8.36 -16.16 -7.34
N VAL A 449 -9.52 -16.78 -7.57
CA VAL A 449 -9.63 -18.23 -7.80
C VAL A 449 -8.87 -18.64 -9.07
N TYR A 450 -9.08 -17.95 -10.17
CA TYR A 450 -8.42 -18.29 -11.43
C TYR A 450 -6.93 -17.95 -11.43
N ALA A 451 -6.51 -16.88 -10.74
CA ALA A 451 -5.15 -16.35 -10.69
C ALA A 451 -4.48 -16.36 -12.08
N VAL A 452 -5.20 -15.88 -13.10
CA VAL A 452 -4.85 -16.09 -14.52
C VAL A 452 -3.47 -15.54 -14.83
N GLY A 453 -3.10 -14.41 -14.22
CA GLY A 453 -1.77 -13.84 -14.41
C GLY A 453 -0.63 -14.74 -13.95
N ALA A 454 -0.86 -15.54 -12.90
CA ALA A 454 0.17 -16.40 -12.32
C ALA A 454 0.56 -17.58 -13.24
N VAL A 455 -0.19 -17.83 -14.32
CA VAL A 455 0.21 -18.76 -15.38
C VAL A 455 1.53 -18.31 -16.03
N VAL A 456 1.67 -17.01 -16.30
CA VAL A 456 2.86 -16.46 -16.97
C VAL A 456 4.07 -16.48 -16.04
N SER A 457 3.92 -16.00 -14.80
CA SER A 457 5.02 -16.05 -13.82
C SER A 457 5.44 -17.49 -13.51
N SER A 458 4.49 -18.42 -13.39
CA SER A 458 4.78 -19.84 -13.19
C SER A 458 5.54 -20.45 -14.37
N TYR A 459 5.15 -20.14 -15.62
CA TYR A 459 5.90 -20.60 -16.80
C TYR A 459 7.35 -20.10 -16.77
N LEU A 460 7.56 -18.82 -16.47
CA LEU A 460 8.89 -18.23 -16.42
C LEU A 460 9.74 -18.79 -15.26
N ASN A 461 9.14 -19.08 -14.10
CA ASN A 461 9.82 -19.76 -12.99
C ASN A 461 10.23 -21.21 -13.33
N LEU A 462 9.43 -21.92 -14.13
CA LEU A 462 9.76 -23.28 -14.59
C LEU A 462 10.82 -23.29 -15.69
N TYR A 463 10.91 -22.19 -16.46
CA TYR A 463 11.78 -22.07 -17.62
C TYR A 463 12.65 -20.81 -17.52
N GLY A 464 13.67 -20.84 -16.66
CA GLY A 464 14.46 -19.64 -16.29
C GLY A 464 15.13 -18.87 -17.45
N ASP A 465 15.37 -19.49 -18.60
CA ASP A 465 15.91 -18.82 -19.79
C ASP A 465 14.83 -18.27 -20.75
N ALA A 466 13.54 -18.54 -20.49
CA ALA A 466 12.46 -18.24 -21.41
C ALA A 466 12.27 -16.72 -21.62
N ALA A 467 12.57 -15.91 -20.62
CA ALA A 467 12.49 -14.44 -20.70
C ALA A 467 13.43 -13.82 -21.75
N LYS A 468 14.48 -14.54 -22.18
CA LYS A 468 15.39 -14.12 -23.26
C LYS A 468 14.72 -14.13 -24.63
N ASN A 469 13.57 -14.80 -24.76
CA ASN A 469 12.79 -14.85 -25.99
C ASN A 469 11.28 -14.71 -25.68
N PRO A 470 10.79 -13.49 -25.43
CA PRO A 470 9.40 -13.26 -25.02
C PRO A 470 8.36 -13.77 -26.03
N GLU A 471 8.63 -13.67 -27.32
CA GLU A 471 7.73 -14.18 -28.37
C GLU A 471 7.56 -15.71 -28.30
N ALA A 472 8.63 -16.43 -27.91
CA ALA A 472 8.53 -17.87 -27.69
C ALA A 472 7.70 -18.20 -26.43
N VAL A 473 7.73 -17.35 -25.39
CA VAL A 473 6.87 -17.49 -24.21
C VAL A 473 5.41 -17.36 -24.62
N TRP A 474 5.04 -16.28 -25.31
CA TRP A 474 3.67 -16.05 -25.75
C TRP A 474 3.18 -17.14 -26.71
N SER A 475 4.03 -17.55 -27.66
CA SER A 475 3.73 -18.66 -28.58
C SER A 475 3.46 -19.98 -27.84
N ALA A 476 4.26 -20.30 -26.82
CA ALA A 476 4.09 -21.51 -26.02
C ALA A 476 2.79 -21.47 -25.21
N LEU A 477 2.52 -20.36 -24.52
CA LEU A 477 1.29 -20.17 -23.74
C LEU A 477 0.05 -20.20 -24.62
N GLN A 478 0.09 -19.58 -25.81
CA GLN A 478 -0.99 -19.64 -26.78
C GLN A 478 -1.23 -21.07 -27.27
N ALA A 479 -0.17 -21.85 -27.50
CA ALA A 479 -0.28 -23.27 -27.84
C ALA A 479 -0.89 -24.12 -26.71
N PHE A 480 -0.80 -23.66 -25.45
CA PHE A 480 -1.51 -24.24 -24.31
C PHE A 480 -2.97 -23.78 -24.19
N GLY A 481 -3.41 -22.85 -25.06
CA GLY A 481 -4.76 -22.30 -25.05
C GLY A 481 -4.92 -21.03 -24.22
N TYR A 482 -3.82 -20.40 -23.80
CA TYR A 482 -3.87 -19.14 -23.06
C TYR A 482 -4.32 -18.02 -24.00
N LYS A 483 -5.32 -17.25 -23.58
CA LYS A 483 -5.93 -16.18 -24.38
C LYS A 483 -5.68 -14.85 -23.71
N THR A 484 -4.91 -13.99 -24.38
CA THR A 484 -4.66 -12.61 -23.95
C THR A 484 -5.11 -11.67 -25.08
N PRO A 485 -6.12 -10.80 -24.87
CA PRO A 485 -6.53 -9.82 -25.89
C PRO A 485 -5.42 -8.84 -26.27
N SER A 486 -4.49 -8.61 -25.35
CA SER A 486 -3.29 -7.81 -25.54
C SER A 486 -2.16 -8.34 -24.67
N HIS A 487 -0.93 -8.27 -25.15
CA HIS A 487 0.28 -8.51 -24.38
C HIS A 487 1.45 -7.70 -24.94
N VAL A 488 2.41 -7.40 -24.09
CA VAL A 488 3.68 -6.76 -24.42
C VAL A 488 4.77 -7.34 -23.53
N SER A 489 5.99 -7.38 -24.05
CA SER A 489 7.17 -7.69 -23.27
C SER A 489 8.25 -6.67 -23.56
N ALA A 490 8.83 -6.12 -22.51
CA ALA A 490 9.86 -5.08 -22.62
C ALA A 490 10.69 -5.05 -21.35
N ASP A 491 11.96 -4.71 -21.50
CA ASP A 491 12.85 -4.32 -20.41
C ASP A 491 12.42 -2.92 -19.92
N LEU A 492 11.66 -2.90 -18.83
CA LEU A 492 11.05 -1.71 -18.27
C LEU A 492 12.00 -0.95 -17.35
N ASN A 493 12.87 -1.66 -16.62
CA ASN A 493 13.81 -1.07 -15.67
C ASN A 493 15.24 -0.89 -16.22
N GLY A 494 15.52 -1.39 -17.43
CA GLY A 494 16.83 -1.30 -18.07
C GLY A 494 17.84 -2.33 -17.54
N ASP A 495 17.41 -3.36 -16.80
CA ASP A 495 18.30 -4.39 -16.24
C ASP A 495 18.67 -5.49 -17.26
N GLY A 496 18.09 -5.44 -18.47
CA GLY A 496 18.30 -6.40 -19.54
C GLY A 496 17.40 -7.65 -19.47
N VAL A 497 16.47 -7.71 -18.53
CA VAL A 497 15.40 -8.70 -18.42
C VAL A 497 14.11 -8.08 -18.93
N ASN A 498 13.30 -8.85 -19.67
CA ASN A 498 12.00 -8.34 -20.12
C ASN A 498 10.92 -8.65 -19.09
N GLU A 499 10.18 -7.63 -18.66
CA GLU A 499 8.90 -7.78 -17.98
C GLU A 499 7.81 -8.16 -18.98
N PHE A 500 6.75 -8.76 -18.47
CA PHE A 500 5.61 -9.23 -19.25
C PHE A 500 4.34 -8.54 -18.75
N LEU A 501 3.62 -7.90 -19.67
CA LEU A 501 2.37 -7.22 -19.37
C LEU A 501 1.30 -7.73 -20.30
N PHE A 502 0.12 -8.01 -19.76
CA PHE A 502 -0.96 -8.60 -20.56
C PHE A 502 -2.30 -8.35 -19.92
N VAL A 503 -3.32 -8.31 -20.76
CA VAL A 503 -4.70 -8.18 -20.33
C VAL A 503 -5.34 -9.56 -20.32
N THR A 504 -6.14 -9.83 -19.31
CA THR A 504 -7.10 -10.95 -19.29
C THR A 504 -8.51 -10.39 -19.36
N GLU A 505 -9.41 -11.20 -19.93
CA GLU A 505 -10.85 -10.94 -19.86
C GLU A 505 -11.45 -12.01 -18.95
N GLU A 506 -12.02 -11.57 -17.84
CA GLU A 506 -12.78 -12.40 -16.93
C GLU A 506 -14.26 -12.31 -17.26
N GLY A 507 -14.99 -13.39 -17.01
CA GLY A 507 -16.44 -13.40 -17.24
C GLY A 507 -16.87 -13.58 -18.70
N GLY A 508 -16.06 -14.27 -19.52
CA GLY A 508 -16.44 -14.82 -20.82
C GLY A 508 -17.51 -14.06 -21.63
N ALA A 509 -18.74 -14.56 -21.62
CA ALA A 509 -19.89 -13.95 -22.31
C ALA A 509 -20.84 -13.21 -21.35
N SER A 510 -20.54 -13.17 -20.05
CA SER A 510 -21.33 -12.44 -19.06
C SER A 510 -21.44 -10.96 -19.43
N PRO A 511 -22.61 -10.33 -19.20
CA PRO A 511 -22.75 -8.88 -19.33
C PRO A 511 -21.84 -8.11 -18.37
N ASN A 512 -21.32 -8.76 -17.32
CA ASN A 512 -20.49 -8.16 -16.29
C ASN A 512 -18.99 -8.48 -16.46
N LYS A 513 -18.54 -8.84 -17.67
CA LYS A 513 -17.12 -9.13 -17.93
C LYS A 513 -16.19 -8.04 -17.40
N ALA A 514 -15.11 -8.46 -16.76
CA ALA A 514 -14.05 -7.58 -16.27
C ALA A 514 -12.81 -7.74 -17.15
N GLN A 515 -12.03 -6.66 -17.27
CA GLN A 515 -10.69 -6.73 -17.82
C GLN A 515 -9.70 -6.40 -16.72
N GLU A 516 -8.64 -7.18 -16.66
CA GLU A 516 -7.59 -7.03 -15.66
C GLU A 516 -6.25 -6.96 -16.37
N LEU A 517 -5.42 -5.99 -15.98
CA LEU A 517 -4.07 -5.85 -16.49
C LEU A 517 -3.13 -6.53 -15.51
N TRP A 518 -2.25 -7.38 -16.03
CA TRP A 518 -1.27 -8.09 -15.23
C TRP A 518 0.14 -7.61 -15.56
N LEU A 519 0.98 -7.52 -14.54
CA LEU A 519 2.42 -7.32 -14.63
C LEU A 519 3.14 -8.54 -14.06
N VAL A 520 4.09 -9.07 -14.83
CA VAL A 520 4.98 -10.14 -14.41
C VAL A 520 6.41 -9.67 -14.57
N TYR A 521 7.14 -9.68 -13.46
CA TYR A 521 8.46 -9.05 -13.33
C TYR A 521 9.40 -9.95 -12.54
N TYR A 522 10.72 -9.75 -12.71
CA TYR A 522 11.73 -10.56 -12.06
C TYR A 522 12.33 -9.82 -10.85
N LYS A 523 12.24 -10.40 -9.66
CA LYS A 523 12.78 -9.82 -8.43
C LYS A 523 13.16 -10.91 -7.44
N ASP A 524 14.30 -10.72 -6.76
CA ASP A 524 14.86 -11.67 -5.78
C ASP A 524 14.97 -13.12 -6.29
N LYS A 525 15.39 -13.25 -7.55
CA LYS A 525 15.58 -14.52 -8.27
C LYS A 525 14.31 -15.28 -8.64
N SER A 526 13.14 -14.66 -8.51
CA SER A 526 11.85 -15.27 -8.84
C SER A 526 11.04 -14.38 -9.77
N TRP A 527 10.25 -15.00 -10.65
CA TRP A 527 9.21 -14.30 -11.40
C TRP A 527 7.98 -14.13 -10.53
N ARG A 528 7.56 -12.87 -10.39
CA ARG A 528 6.41 -12.45 -9.60
C ARG A 528 5.27 -12.06 -10.52
N VAL A 529 4.06 -11.99 -9.98
CA VAL A 529 2.89 -11.52 -10.71
C VAL A 529 2.06 -10.58 -9.87
N ARG A 530 1.51 -9.56 -10.53
CA ARG A 530 0.60 -8.58 -9.96
C ARG A 530 -0.56 -8.32 -10.92
N ALA A 531 -1.76 -8.18 -10.37
CA ALA A 531 -2.86 -7.49 -11.02
C ALA A 531 -2.71 -5.99 -10.77
N LEU A 532 -2.85 -5.16 -11.80
CA LEU A 532 -2.72 -3.72 -11.69
C LEU A 532 -4.11 -3.07 -11.75
N ASP A 533 -4.48 -2.36 -10.69
CA ASP A 533 -5.75 -1.65 -10.57
C ASP A 533 -5.77 -0.32 -11.35
N LEU A 534 -6.99 0.12 -11.68
CA LEU A 534 -7.30 1.20 -12.62
C LEU A 534 -6.82 2.58 -12.11
N ALA A 535 -6.08 3.35 -12.92
CA ALA A 535 -5.95 4.80 -12.74
C ALA A 535 -6.33 5.56 -14.03
N ASP A 536 -6.91 6.77 -13.90
CA ASP A 536 -7.53 7.54 -14.99
C ASP A 536 -6.63 8.67 -15.56
N THR A 537 -5.46 8.94 -14.98
CA THR A 537 -4.62 10.12 -15.30
C THR A 537 -3.11 9.84 -15.26
N LEU A 538 -2.34 10.63 -16.03
CA LEU A 538 -0.88 10.59 -16.10
C LEU A 538 -0.26 11.87 -15.46
N THR A 539 -0.01 11.93 -14.15
CA THR A 539 0.91 12.88 -13.44
C THR A 539 2.44 12.53 -13.41
N LEU A 540 3.30 13.23 -14.17
CA LEU A 540 4.78 13.15 -14.06
C LEU A 540 5.35 14.43 -13.41
N HIS A 541 6.16 14.32 -12.35
CA HIS A 541 6.81 15.48 -11.71
C HIS A 541 5.87 16.67 -11.42
N GLY A 542 4.63 16.38 -11.00
CA GLY A 542 3.61 17.40 -10.72
C GLY A 542 2.87 17.96 -11.95
N GLU A 543 3.12 17.44 -13.15
CA GLU A 543 2.38 17.81 -14.37
C GLU A 543 1.43 16.70 -14.83
N THR A 544 0.15 17.04 -14.95
CA THR A 544 -0.91 16.13 -15.42
C THR A 544 -1.05 16.17 -16.94
N PHE A 545 -0.94 15.02 -17.58
CA PHE A 545 -1.09 14.83 -19.02
C PHE A 545 -2.42 14.14 -19.34
N ALA A 546 -3.17 14.72 -20.27
CA ALA A 546 -4.35 14.09 -20.83
C ALA A 546 -3.97 12.99 -21.82
N LEU A 547 -4.60 11.82 -21.70
CA LEU A 547 -4.34 10.69 -22.61
C LEU A 547 -4.87 10.96 -24.02
N PRO A 548 -4.15 10.53 -25.07
CA PRO A 548 -4.64 10.65 -26.43
C PRO A 548 -5.86 9.72 -26.62
N ASN A 549 -7.02 10.31 -26.88
CA ASN A 549 -8.21 9.59 -27.34
C ASN A 549 -7.90 8.84 -28.65
N GLY A 550 -7.64 7.53 -28.58
CA GLY A 550 -7.41 6.74 -29.80
C GLY A 550 -7.10 5.26 -29.55
N ALA A 551 -7.51 4.42 -30.50
CA ALA A 551 -7.43 2.95 -30.49
C ALA A 551 -6.01 2.35 -30.53
N ALA A 552 -4.98 3.05 -30.05
CA ALA A 552 -3.61 2.56 -29.95
C ALA A 552 -3.46 1.68 -28.70
N ARG A 553 -2.89 0.48 -28.85
CA ARG A 553 -2.89 -0.58 -27.81
C ARG A 553 -1.59 -0.70 -26.99
N ALA A 554 -0.70 0.29 -27.05
CA ALA A 554 0.39 0.54 -26.10
C ALA A 554 1.10 1.83 -26.56
N ALA A 555 1.50 2.70 -25.64
CA ALA A 555 2.32 3.87 -25.94
C ALA A 555 3.60 3.85 -25.10
N LYS A 556 4.76 3.70 -25.74
CA LYS A 556 6.06 3.96 -25.11
C LYS A 556 6.38 5.44 -25.31
N TYR A 557 6.37 6.23 -24.25
CA TYR A 557 6.83 7.60 -24.31
C TYR A 557 8.36 7.61 -24.22
N LYS A 558 9.01 8.23 -25.22
CA LYS A 558 10.42 8.60 -25.12
C LYS A 558 10.44 10.06 -24.65
N LEU A 559 10.85 10.30 -23.40
CA LEU A 559 11.05 11.64 -22.89
C LEU A 559 12.31 12.27 -23.53
N PRO A 560 12.42 13.62 -23.54
CA PRO A 560 13.65 14.30 -23.95
C PRO A 560 14.86 13.86 -23.11
N ASP A 561 16.06 13.88 -23.69
CA ASP A 561 17.31 13.34 -23.11
C ASP A 561 17.73 13.92 -21.73
N ALA A 562 17.00 14.91 -21.20
CA ALA A 562 17.21 15.50 -19.89
C ALA A 562 16.58 14.71 -18.72
N TYR A 563 15.72 13.73 -19.00
CA TYR A 563 15.04 12.91 -18.00
C TYR A 563 15.54 11.46 -18.08
N THR A 564 16.49 11.12 -17.21
CA THR A 564 17.04 9.77 -17.05
C THR A 564 17.01 9.39 -15.57
N PRO A 565 16.53 8.18 -15.20
CA PRO A 565 16.05 7.09 -16.07
C PRO A 565 14.66 7.34 -16.69
N ASN A 566 14.34 6.62 -17.77
CA ASN A 566 13.10 6.78 -18.55
C ASN A 566 11.88 6.24 -17.76
N GLN A 567 10.83 7.04 -17.63
CA GLN A 567 9.57 6.65 -16.97
C GLN A 567 8.69 5.77 -17.88
N VAL A 568 7.99 4.80 -17.29
CA VAL A 568 7.06 3.88 -17.98
C VAL A 568 5.62 4.25 -17.64
N ALA A 569 4.83 4.57 -18.66
CA ALA A 569 3.38 4.76 -18.56
C ALA A 569 2.65 3.63 -19.27
N LEU A 570 1.72 2.97 -18.60
CA LEU A 570 1.02 1.80 -19.13
C LEU A 570 -0.44 2.14 -19.40
N THR A 571 -0.87 2.13 -20.67
CA THR A 571 -2.29 2.27 -21.04
C THR A 571 -2.70 1.19 -22.04
N TRP A 572 -3.87 0.57 -21.84
CA TRP A 572 -4.36 -0.52 -22.70
C TRP A 572 -5.71 -0.23 -23.39
N ASP A 573 -6.52 0.70 -22.86
CA ASP A 573 -7.79 1.11 -23.46
C ASP A 573 -7.82 2.58 -23.91
N GLY A 574 -6.70 3.30 -23.77
CA GLY A 574 -6.56 4.71 -24.11
C GLY A 574 -7.30 5.66 -23.16
N ARG A 575 -7.83 5.14 -22.05
CA ARG A 575 -8.53 5.90 -21.00
C ARG A 575 -7.86 5.74 -19.63
N ARG A 576 -7.17 4.63 -19.41
CA ARG A 576 -6.59 4.24 -18.13
C ARG A 576 -5.08 4.15 -18.22
N VAL A 577 -4.37 4.63 -17.20
CA VAL A 577 -2.92 4.61 -17.07
C VAL A 577 -2.51 4.05 -15.74
N ILE A 578 -1.46 3.24 -15.75
CA ILE A 578 -0.77 2.80 -14.53
C ILE A 578 0.69 3.21 -14.63
N TRP A 579 1.19 3.69 -13.51
CA TRP A 579 2.53 4.22 -13.37
C TRP A 579 3.41 3.21 -12.71
N LEU A 580 4.65 3.07 -13.15
CA LEU A 580 5.64 2.28 -12.43
C LEU A 580 6.88 3.14 -12.20
N ASP A 581 7.40 3.08 -10.99
CA ASP A 581 8.77 3.52 -10.73
C ASP A 581 9.72 2.74 -11.64
N ALA A 582 10.66 3.47 -12.25
CA ALA A 582 11.49 2.91 -13.32
C ALA A 582 12.53 1.92 -12.79
N GLU A 583 12.92 1.98 -11.52
CA GLU A 583 13.94 1.09 -10.95
C GLU A 583 13.32 -0.12 -10.26
N THR A 584 12.27 0.10 -9.49
CA THR A 584 11.61 -0.91 -8.66
C THR A 584 10.45 -1.60 -9.35
N LEU A 585 9.90 -1.01 -10.42
CA LEU A 585 8.70 -1.46 -11.14
C LEU A 585 7.47 -1.59 -10.25
N GLN A 586 7.45 -0.86 -9.14
CA GLN A 586 6.30 -0.72 -8.26
C GLN A 586 5.42 0.42 -8.77
N PRO A 587 4.09 0.41 -8.51
CA PRO A 587 3.23 1.55 -8.79
C PRO A 587 3.92 2.84 -8.38
N SER A 588 4.16 3.74 -9.34
CA SER A 588 4.63 5.06 -8.96
C SER A 588 3.47 5.70 -8.25
N VAL A 589 3.65 5.88 -6.94
CA VAL A 589 2.85 6.76 -6.12
C VAL A 589 2.60 8.00 -6.95
N ASN A 590 1.35 8.30 -7.30
CA ASN A 590 1.06 9.60 -7.88
C ASN A 590 1.74 10.65 -6.98
N ALA A 591 2.09 11.82 -7.53
CA ALA A 591 2.54 12.95 -6.70
C ALA A 591 1.53 13.31 -5.56
N ASN A 592 0.38 12.64 -5.48
CA ASN A 592 -0.69 12.80 -4.51
C ASN A 592 -1.07 11.42 -3.92
N SER A 593 -0.34 11.04 -2.85
CA SER A 593 -0.55 9.98 -1.84
C SER A 593 -0.18 8.51 -2.16
N VAL A 594 0.63 7.89 -1.27
CA VAL A 594 0.73 6.42 -1.10
C VAL A 594 -0.49 5.96 -0.33
N SER A 595 -1.43 5.22 -0.93
CA SER A 595 -2.46 4.60 -0.08
C SER A 595 -1.86 3.46 0.74
N VAL A 596 -2.26 3.36 2.00
CA VAL A 596 -1.70 2.40 2.96
C VAL A 596 -2.89 1.74 3.66
N GLY A 597 -3.27 0.56 3.19
CA GLY A 597 -4.39 -0.21 3.74
C GLY A 597 -4.51 -1.64 3.18
N GLY A 598 -3.43 -2.43 3.21
CA GLY A 598 -3.18 -3.84 2.77
C GLY A 598 -4.04 -4.57 1.70
N GLY A 599 -3.38 -5.29 0.79
CA GLY A 599 -3.93 -6.32 -0.11
C GLY A 599 -2.91 -7.45 -0.34
N THR A 600 -3.31 -8.50 -1.07
CA THR A 600 -2.54 -9.72 -1.42
C THR A 600 -1.08 -9.57 -1.86
N LEU A 601 -0.64 -8.41 -2.29
CA LEU A 601 0.71 -8.16 -2.81
C LEU A 601 1.47 -7.15 -1.95
N GLU A 602 2.81 -7.10 -2.11
CA GLU A 602 3.70 -6.12 -1.45
C GLU A 602 3.24 -4.65 -1.64
N ASP A 603 2.42 -4.37 -2.66
CA ASP A 603 1.98 -3.01 -3.07
C ASP A 603 0.54 -3.02 -3.63
N ASP A 604 -0.42 -3.70 -2.99
CA ASP A 604 -1.83 -3.56 -3.39
C ASP A 604 -2.40 -2.18 -2.99
N PHE A 605 -1.76 -1.07 -3.42
CA PHE A 605 -2.23 0.32 -3.27
C PHE A 605 -1.78 1.22 -4.42
#